data_AF-A0A1S2T4N2-F1
#
_entry.id   AF-A0A1S2T4N2-F1
#
_cell.length_a   1.000
_cell.length_b   1.000
_cell.length_c   1.000
_cell.angle_alpha   90.00
_cell.angle_beta   90.00
_cell.angle_gamma   90.00
#
_symmetry.space_group_name_H-M   'P 1'
#
loop_
_entity.id
_entity.type
_entity.pdbx_description
1 polymer ?
#
loop_
_entity_poly.entity_id
_entity_poly.type
_entity_poly.pdbx_seq_one_letter_code
_entity_poly.pdbx_strand_id
1 'polypeptide(L)'
;MPALPEHYRDKAHEVAGCEATVWLYLDCQDKQRITVRFDSVSRIVKGLLALIQAELDGRSAADIAQFDIDELFASYGLTQQLTPSRTNGLYNVSKVLKQRVAQCA
;
A
#
# COMPACT_ATOMS: atom_id res chain seq x y z
N MET A 1 -3.53 -3.90 -11.71
CA MET A 1 -3.87 -4.14 -10.29
C MET A 1 -5.27 -4.75 -10.23
N PRO A 2 -5.44 -5.97 -9.69
CA PRO A 2 -6.77 -6.52 -9.40
C PRO A 2 -7.61 -5.52 -8.61
N ALA A 3 -8.89 -5.41 -8.94
CA ALA A 3 -9.79 -4.49 -8.22
C ALA A 3 -10.00 -4.96 -6.78
N LEU A 4 -10.06 -4.01 -5.85
CA LEU A 4 -10.54 -4.25 -4.49
C LEU A 4 -12.06 -4.41 -4.54
N PRO A 5 -12.64 -5.51 -3.99
CA PRO A 5 -14.09 -5.65 -3.85
C PRO A 5 -14.73 -4.46 -3.13
N GLU A 6 -15.92 -4.04 -3.56
CA GLU A 6 -16.55 -2.81 -3.05
C GLU A 6 -16.83 -2.82 -1.55
N HIS A 7 -17.11 -3.97 -0.96
CA HIS A 7 -17.36 -4.08 0.48
C HIS A 7 -16.12 -3.79 1.34
N TYR A 8 -14.91 -3.80 0.75
CA TYR A 8 -13.69 -3.35 1.43
C TYR A 8 -13.41 -1.86 1.25
N ARG A 9 -14.27 -1.11 0.55
CA ARG A 9 -14.21 0.36 0.48
C ARG A 9 -14.97 1.00 1.65
N ASP A 10 -14.68 0.55 2.86
CA ASP A 10 -15.31 1.02 4.09
C ASP A 10 -14.32 1.82 4.97
N LYS A 11 -14.80 2.27 6.14
CA LYS A 11 -13.96 3.00 7.11
C LYS A 11 -12.92 2.12 7.82
N ALA A 12 -13.14 0.81 7.91
CA ALA A 12 -12.19 -0.11 8.57
C ALA A 12 -10.94 -0.31 7.71
N HIS A 13 -11.09 -0.28 6.39
CA HIS A 13 -9.99 -0.47 5.44
C HIS A 13 -9.33 0.84 5.00
N GLU A 14 -9.97 1.98 5.26
CA GLU A 14 -9.42 3.30 4.90
C GLU A 14 -8.08 3.58 5.59
N VAL A 15 -7.15 4.18 4.84
CA VAL A 15 -5.86 4.66 5.32
C VAL A 15 -5.97 6.16 5.58
N ALA A 16 -6.10 6.53 6.86
CA ALA A 16 -6.21 7.93 7.25
C ALA A 16 -4.88 8.69 7.02
N GLY A 17 -4.96 9.98 6.68
CA GLY A 17 -3.77 10.85 6.52
C GLY A 17 -3.27 11.02 5.08
N CYS A 18 -3.97 10.44 4.11
CA CYS A 18 -3.77 10.74 2.68
C CYS A 18 -4.75 11.83 2.23
N GLU A 19 -4.31 12.76 1.37
CA GLU A 19 -5.21 13.77 0.77
C GLU A 19 -6.29 13.13 -0.11
N ALA A 20 -5.94 12.06 -0.84
CA ALA A 20 -6.89 11.22 -1.53
C ALA A 20 -7.27 10.02 -0.66
N THR A 21 -8.54 9.61 -0.68
CA THR A 21 -8.97 8.38 -0.01
C THR A 21 -8.24 7.17 -0.57
N VAL A 22 -7.67 6.37 0.32
CA VAL A 22 -6.98 5.12 0.03
C VAL A 22 -7.58 4.02 0.90
N TRP A 23 -7.81 2.85 0.32
CA TRP A 23 -8.21 1.65 1.05
C TRP A 23 -7.11 0.60 0.95
N LEU A 24 -6.89 -0.13 2.04
CA LEU A 24 -5.95 -1.24 2.14
C LEU A 24 -6.68 -2.44 2.75
N TYR A 25 -6.68 -3.54 2.01
CA TYR A 25 -7.07 -4.86 2.49
C TYR A 25 -5.86 -5.79 2.55
N LEU A 26 -5.80 -6.58 3.63
CA LEU A 26 -4.80 -7.61 3.85
C LEU A 26 -5.50 -8.93 4.15
N ASP A 27 -5.14 -9.98 3.43
CA ASP A 27 -5.42 -11.35 3.86
C ASP A 27 -4.16 -11.92 4.52
N CYS A 28 -4.30 -12.22 5.81
CA CYS A 28 -3.22 -12.65 6.69
C CYS A 28 -3.38 -14.09 7.18
N GLN A 29 -4.19 -14.91 6.49
CA GLN A 29 -4.35 -16.34 6.85
C GLN A 29 -3.03 -17.13 6.84
N ASP A 30 -2.05 -16.72 6.03
CA ASP A 30 -0.71 -17.30 5.98
C ASP A 30 0.37 -16.20 6.04
N LYS A 31 1.19 -16.20 7.09
CA LYS A 31 2.28 -15.23 7.25
C LYS A 31 3.37 -15.32 6.19
N GLN A 32 3.49 -16.45 5.50
CA GLN A 32 4.45 -16.63 4.42
C GLN A 32 3.93 -16.08 3.09
N ARG A 33 2.63 -15.78 3.00
CA ARG A 33 1.98 -15.30 1.78
C ARG A 33 0.80 -14.38 2.12
N ILE A 34 1.11 -13.10 2.26
CA ILE A 34 0.11 -12.06 2.54
C ILE A 34 -0.51 -11.59 1.22
N THR A 35 -1.83 -11.59 1.12
CA THR A 35 -2.51 -10.94 -0.01
C THR A 35 -2.65 -9.45 0.28
N VAL A 36 -2.15 -8.60 -0.62
CA VAL A 36 -2.20 -7.14 -0.46
C VAL A 36 -3.07 -6.53 -1.54
N ARG A 37 -4.11 -5.79 -1.17
CA ARG A 37 -4.98 -5.08 -2.12
C ARG A 37 -5.12 -3.61 -1.74
N PHE A 38 -4.90 -2.73 -2.70
CA PHE A 38 -5.11 -1.30 -2.57
C PHE A 38 -6.20 -0.79 -3.51
N ASP A 39 -6.82 0.32 -3.14
CA ASP A 39 -7.59 1.14 -4.07
C ASP A 39 -7.55 2.62 -3.68
N SER A 40 -7.86 3.51 -4.62
CA SER A 40 -7.99 4.94 -4.36
C SER A 40 -8.93 5.61 -5.35
N VAL A 41 -9.59 6.67 -4.90
CA VAL A 41 -10.40 7.56 -5.76
C VAL A 41 -9.53 8.37 -6.73
N SER A 42 -8.27 8.60 -6.41
CA SER A 42 -7.33 9.33 -7.28
C SER A 42 -6.62 8.39 -8.23
N ARG A 43 -6.73 8.64 -9.54
CA ARG A 43 -6.08 7.83 -10.58
C ARG A 43 -4.55 7.81 -10.45
N ILE A 44 -3.95 8.95 -10.09
CA ILE A 44 -2.49 9.05 -9.92
C ILE A 44 -2.04 8.23 -8.71
N VAL A 45 -2.72 8.41 -7.56
CA VAL A 45 -2.40 7.65 -6.33
C VAL A 45 -2.63 6.16 -6.57
N LYS A 46 -3.71 5.77 -7.24
CA LYS A 46 -3.99 4.39 -7.63
C LYS A 46 -2.88 3.78 -8.50
N GLY A 47 -2.29 4.55 -9.41
CA GLY A 47 -1.14 4.11 -10.20
C GLY A 47 0.09 3.82 -9.34
N LEU A 48 0.40 4.68 -8.38
CA LEU A 48 1.53 4.51 -7.46
C LEU A 48 1.30 3.35 -6.48
N LEU A 49 0.06 3.20 -5.98
CA LEU A 49 -0.35 2.05 -5.18
C LEU A 49 -0.22 0.74 -5.94
N ALA A 50 -0.46 0.73 -7.26
CA ALA A 50 -0.28 -0.46 -8.07
C ALA A 50 1.18 -0.93 -8.13
N LEU A 51 2.15 -0.01 -8.07
CA LEU A 51 3.57 -0.36 -8.00
C LEU A 51 3.90 -1.01 -6.65
N ILE A 52 3.43 -0.41 -5.56
CA ILE A 52 3.59 -0.96 -4.20
C ILE A 52 2.93 -2.33 -4.10
N GLN A 53 1.71 -2.48 -4.65
CA GLN A 53 1.01 -3.76 -4.64
C GLN A 53 1.76 -4.83 -5.44
N ALA A 54 2.27 -4.48 -6.63
CA ALA A 54 3.02 -5.41 -7.46
C ALA A 54 4.29 -5.92 -6.77
N GLU A 55 4.94 -5.05 -5.97
CA GLU A 55 6.11 -5.44 -5.20
C GLU A 55 5.76 -6.36 -4.02
N LEU A 56 4.62 -6.17 -3.35
CA LEU A 56 4.34 -6.77 -2.04
C LEU A 56 3.31 -7.90 -2.04
N ASP A 57 2.46 -8.00 -3.06
CA ASP A 57 1.42 -9.02 -3.09
C ASP A 57 2.00 -10.44 -3.11
N GLY A 58 1.56 -11.28 -2.17
CA GLY A 58 2.02 -12.65 -2.03
C GLY A 58 3.36 -12.80 -1.31
N ARG A 59 3.96 -11.71 -0.80
CA ARG A 59 5.18 -11.78 0.03
C ARG A 59 4.88 -12.18 1.46
N SER A 60 5.92 -12.60 2.19
CA SER A 60 5.79 -12.89 3.62
C SER A 60 5.63 -11.61 4.43
N ALA A 61 5.08 -11.73 5.63
CA ALA A 61 4.99 -10.63 6.59
C ALA A 61 6.37 -10.04 6.93
N ALA A 62 7.42 -10.88 6.95
CA ALA A 62 8.79 -10.45 7.20
C ALA A 62 9.35 -9.59 6.06
N ASP A 63 9.11 -9.99 4.80
CA ASP A 63 9.54 -9.21 3.63
C ASP A 63 8.82 -7.85 3.58
N ILE A 64 7.51 -7.83 3.85
CA ILE A 64 6.73 -6.59 3.86
C ILE A 64 7.21 -5.65 4.97
N ALA A 65 7.62 -6.17 6.13
CA ALA A 65 8.19 -5.35 7.20
C ALA A 65 9.49 -4.63 6.77
N GLN A 66 10.28 -5.28 5.93
CA GLN A 66 11.56 -4.76 5.41
C GLN A 66 11.40 -3.86 4.18
N PHE A 67 10.23 -3.83 3.54
CA PHE A 67 9.96 -3.03 2.34
C PHE A 67 10.38 -1.56 2.48
N ASP A 68 11.21 -1.07 1.57
CA ASP A 68 11.59 0.33 1.46
C ASP A 68 10.89 0.99 0.27
N ILE A 69 10.05 1.97 0.56
CA ILE A 69 9.29 2.70 -0.45
C ILE A 69 10.15 3.72 -1.21
N ASP A 70 11.21 4.23 -0.59
CA ASP A 70 12.14 5.15 -1.25
C ASP A 70 13.00 4.40 -2.26
N GLU A 71 13.49 3.22 -1.90
CA GLU A 71 14.20 2.33 -2.82
C GLU A 71 13.31 1.95 -4.01
N LEU A 72 12.05 1.60 -3.75
CA LEU A 72 11.08 1.32 -4.81
C LEU A 72 10.97 2.51 -5.77
N PHE A 73 10.64 3.72 -5.29
CA PHE A 73 10.44 4.87 -6.17
C PHE A 73 11.73 5.34 -6.85
N ALA A 74 12.89 5.17 -6.22
CA ALA A 74 14.18 5.42 -6.84
C ALA A 74 14.42 4.46 -8.02
N SER A 75 14.12 3.16 -7.86
CA SER A 75 14.29 2.16 -8.93
C SER A 75 13.43 2.46 -10.17
N TYR A 76 12.27 3.09 -9.98
CA TYR A 76 11.37 3.52 -11.06
C TYR A 76 11.64 4.95 -11.56
N GLY A 77 12.63 5.66 -11.00
CA GLY A 77 12.95 7.05 -11.36
C GLY A 77 11.85 8.05 -11.01
N LEU A 78 10.98 7.73 -10.05
CA LEU A 78 9.78 8.52 -9.72
C LEU A 78 10.02 9.58 -8.64
N THR A 79 11.12 9.52 -7.91
CA THR A 79 11.40 10.40 -6.76
C THR A 79 11.23 11.89 -7.08
N GLN A 80 11.65 12.33 -8.26
CA GLN A 80 11.56 13.75 -8.68
C GLN A 80 10.20 14.13 -9.31
N GLN A 81 9.30 13.17 -9.52
CA GLN A 81 8.00 13.37 -10.16
C GLN A 81 6.86 13.52 -9.14
N LEU A 82 7.14 13.24 -7.87
CA LEU A 82 6.16 13.28 -6.79
C LEU A 82 6.21 14.61 -6.06
N THR A 83 5.04 15.22 -5.87
CA THR A 83 4.91 16.38 -5.00
C THR A 83 5.03 15.95 -3.53
N PRO A 84 5.44 16.84 -2.62
CA PRO A 84 5.57 16.51 -1.20
C PRO A 84 4.30 15.88 -0.60
N SER A 85 3.13 16.38 -0.97
CA SER A 85 1.83 15.82 -0.54
C SER A 85 1.66 14.34 -0.95
N ARG A 86 1.99 14.00 -2.20
CA ARG A 86 1.88 12.62 -2.71
C ARG A 86 2.84 11.69 -2.01
N THR A 87 4.08 12.14 -1.85
CA THR A 87 5.12 11.40 -1.15
C THR A 87 4.72 11.11 0.29
N ASN A 88 4.25 12.13 1.02
CA ASN A 88 3.77 11.98 2.40
C ASN A 88 2.60 11.00 2.50
N GLY A 89 1.64 11.07 1.58
CA GLY A 89 0.52 10.12 1.52
C GLY A 89 1.00 8.67 1.34
N LEU A 90 1.96 8.43 0.46
CA LEU A 90 2.49 7.09 0.17
C LEU A 90 3.38 6.55 1.29
N TYR A 91 4.16 7.40 1.96
CA TYR A 91 4.87 7.04 3.18
C TYR A 91 3.93 6.60 4.30
N ASN A 92 2.81 7.31 4.45
CA ASN A 92 1.79 6.92 5.40
C ASN A 92 1.13 5.59 5.04
N VAL A 93 0.87 5.33 3.75
CA VAL A 93 0.43 4.01 3.28
C VAL A 93 1.42 2.91 3.66
N SER A 94 2.72 3.10 3.38
CA SER A 94 3.77 2.13 3.74
C SER A 94 3.81 1.88 5.25
N LYS A 95 3.71 2.93 6.05
CA LYS A 95 3.65 2.83 7.52
C LYS A 95 2.44 2.02 7.99
N VAL A 96 1.24 2.36 7.52
CA VAL A 96 -0.01 1.66 7.93
C VAL A 96 0.01 0.21 7.46
N LEU A 97 0.53 -0.06 6.27
CA LEU A 97 0.73 -1.43 5.77
C LEU A 97 1.58 -2.25 6.74
N LYS A 98 2.77 -1.77 7.09
CA LYS A 98 3.67 -2.46 8.03
C LYS A 98 3.03 -2.67 9.40
N GLN A 99 2.29 -1.68 9.90
CA GLN A 99 1.58 -1.77 11.17
C GLN A 99 0.49 -2.85 11.14
N ARG A 100 -0.33 -2.91 10.09
CA ARG A 100 -1.40 -3.91 9.96
C ARG A 100 -0.82 -5.31 9.75
N VAL A 101 0.24 -5.45 8.96
CA VAL A 101 0.95 -6.74 8.78
C VAL A 101 1.55 -7.24 10.08
N ALA A 102 2.09 -6.37 10.94
CA ALA A 102 2.60 -6.76 12.25
C ALA A 102 1.53 -7.33 13.20
N GLN A 103 0.25 -7.04 12.94
CA GLN A 103 -0.89 -7.56 13.71
C GLN A 103 -1.39 -8.91 13.18
N CYS A 104 -0.81 -9.42 12.10
CA CYS A 104 -1.14 -10.72 11.55
C CYS A 104 -0.60 -11.82 12.48
N ALA A 105 -1.52 -12.49 13.17
CA ALA A 105 -1.30 -13.46 14.24
C ALA A 105 -0.73 -14.79 13.76
#